data_AF-A0A7W3NH73-F1
#
_entry.id   AF-A0A7W3NH73-F1
#
_cell.length_a   1.000
_cell.length_b   1.000
_cell.length_c   1.000
_cell.angle_alpha   90.00
_cell.angle_beta   90.00
_cell.angle_gamma   90.00
#
_symmetry.space_group_name_H-M   'P 1'
#
loop_
_entity.id
_entity.type
_entity.pdbx_description
1 polymer ?
#
loop_
_entity_poly.entity_id
_entity_poly.type
_entity_poly.pdbx_seq_one_letter_code
_entity_poly.pdbx_strand_id
1 'polypeptide(L)'
;MSIREEWAKYANQALEQAQSKERITHLSHENRGLEVLPTIHLGHVAHDMEKKGKQSERGEINRERQEYNQAVIDLQAYRRQKEAHVKKMKEKEKQFSFSTDIEKTYIQKAASLLNQKAISLDDISKRQEELRKMSDRHDPIERHFHVQQQQFLNVSNYYDRVRDLRREIKQNEEKVDELKGSLNPFKLKENNMMKRRHLDKISDLESNRFK
;
A
#
# COMPACT_ATOMS: atom_id res chain seq x y z
N MET A 1 -1.75 23.32 -54.89
CA MET A 1 -1.16 22.08 -54.35
C MET A 1 -0.48 21.34 -55.50
N SER A 2 0.43 20.41 -55.23
CA SER A 2 1.03 19.61 -56.31
C SER A 2 0.02 18.60 -56.85
N ILE A 3 0.04 18.32 -58.15
CA ILE A 3 -0.85 17.32 -58.77
C ILE A 3 -0.77 15.95 -58.08
N ARG A 4 0.41 15.59 -57.56
CA ARG A 4 0.62 14.34 -56.79
C ARG A 4 -0.08 14.36 -55.44
N GLU A 5 -0.11 15.52 -54.79
CA GLU A 5 -0.77 15.70 -53.50
C GLU A 5 -2.29 15.62 -53.65
N GLU A 6 -2.85 16.28 -54.67
CA GLU A 6 -4.29 16.24 -54.96
C GLU A 6 -4.73 14.83 -55.34
N TRP A 7 -3.96 14.13 -56.18
CA TRP A 7 -4.24 12.73 -56.51
C TRP A 7 -4.25 11.83 -55.27
N ALA A 8 -3.27 11.97 -54.38
CA ALA A 8 -3.23 11.20 -53.14
C ALA A 8 -4.45 11.46 -52.24
N LYS A 9 -4.96 12.70 -52.21
CA LYS A 9 -6.19 13.04 -51.48
C LYS A 9 -7.41 12.34 -52.05
N TYR A 10 -7.63 12.44 -53.37
CA TYR A 10 -8.76 11.77 -54.03
C TYR A 10 -8.68 10.24 -53.89
N ALA A 11 -7.49 9.66 -54.04
CA ALA A 11 -7.30 8.21 -53.87
C ALA A 11 -7.62 7.76 -52.43
N ASN A 12 -7.20 8.52 -51.42
CA ASN A 12 -7.50 8.20 -50.02
C ASN A 12 -8.99 8.33 -49.69
N GLN A 13 -9.71 9.28 -50.29
CA GLN A 13 -11.17 9.38 -50.15
C GLN A 13 -11.87 8.14 -50.71
N ALA A 14 -11.44 7.65 -51.87
CA ALA A 14 -11.97 6.42 -52.45
C ALA A 14 -11.65 5.18 -51.58
N LEU A 15 -10.43 5.09 -51.02
CA LEU A 15 -10.05 4.02 -50.08
C LEU A 15 -10.89 4.03 -48.81
N GLU A 16 -11.24 5.21 -48.29
CA GLU A 16 -12.10 5.37 -47.13
C GLU A 16 -13.54 4.95 -47.41
N GLN A 17 -14.09 5.31 -48.56
CA GLN A 17 -15.40 4.84 -49.01
C GLN A 17 -15.44 3.31 -49.16
N ALA A 18 -14.32 2.71 -49.58
CA ALA A 18 -14.13 1.26 -49.66
C ALA A 18 -13.77 0.60 -48.31
N GLN A 19 -13.75 1.36 -47.20
CA GLN A 19 -13.40 0.89 -45.85
C GLN A 19 -11.99 0.26 -45.73
N SER A 20 -11.07 0.61 -46.63
CA SER A 20 -9.68 0.19 -46.55
C SER A 20 -8.93 1.00 -45.48
N LYS A 21 -8.04 0.34 -44.74
CA LYS A 21 -7.15 0.98 -43.75
C LYS A 21 -5.90 1.59 -44.37
N GLU A 22 -5.60 1.25 -45.61
CA GLU A 22 -4.40 1.73 -46.29
C GLU A 22 -4.52 3.20 -46.66
N ARG A 23 -3.40 3.93 -46.63
CA ARG A 23 -3.33 5.34 -46.99
C ARG A 23 -2.12 5.61 -47.87
N ILE A 24 -2.34 6.37 -48.92
CA ILE A 24 -1.33 6.76 -49.89
C ILE A 24 -0.84 8.17 -49.57
N THR A 25 0.46 8.40 -49.71
CA THR A 25 1.06 9.72 -49.55
C THR A 25 1.94 10.06 -50.76
N HIS A 26 1.98 11.35 -51.10
CA HIS A 26 2.83 11.88 -52.16
C HIS A 26 4.28 12.09 -51.70
N LEU A 27 4.56 11.91 -50.41
CA LEU A 27 5.87 12.15 -49.80
C LEU A 27 6.83 10.97 -50.03
N SER A 28 8.09 11.29 -50.29
CA SER A 28 9.19 10.31 -50.31
C SER A 28 9.41 9.70 -48.92
N HIS A 29 10.17 8.60 -48.83
CA HIS A 29 10.56 8.02 -47.53
C HIS A 29 11.30 9.02 -46.65
N GLU A 30 12.22 9.79 -47.24
CA GLU A 30 12.94 10.87 -46.56
C GLU A 30 11.98 11.94 -46.00
N ASN A 31 11.05 12.45 -46.82
CA ASN A 31 10.08 13.45 -46.36
C ASN A 31 9.08 12.91 -45.33
N ARG A 32 8.95 11.58 -45.22
CA ARG A 32 8.17 10.91 -44.17
C ARG A 32 8.99 10.64 -42.90
N GLY A 33 10.30 10.93 -42.91
CA GLY A 33 11.21 10.59 -41.82
C GLY A 33 11.45 9.09 -41.67
N LEU A 34 11.28 8.31 -42.75
CA LEU A 34 11.54 6.87 -42.76
C LEU A 34 13.02 6.62 -43.05
N GLU A 35 13.69 5.89 -42.16
CA GLU A 35 15.08 5.46 -42.33
C GLU A 35 15.24 4.26 -43.29
N VAL A 36 14.13 3.69 -43.77
CA VAL A 36 14.14 2.56 -44.72
C VAL A 36 14.33 3.01 -46.17
N LEU A 37 15.09 2.23 -46.92
CA LEU A 37 15.35 2.44 -48.34
C LEU A 37 14.20 1.89 -49.20
N PRO A 38 13.75 2.63 -50.24
CA PRO A 38 12.70 2.16 -51.14
C PRO A 38 13.20 1.02 -52.05
N THR A 39 12.35 0.08 -52.42
CA THR A 39 12.67 -0.95 -53.42
C THR A 39 12.64 -0.39 -54.84
N ILE A 40 13.43 -0.97 -55.74
CA ILE A 40 13.39 -0.68 -57.19
C ILE A 40 12.43 -1.63 -57.89
N HIS A 41 11.69 -1.11 -58.87
CA HIS A 41 10.88 -1.95 -59.74
C HIS A 41 11.79 -2.84 -60.62
N LEU A 42 11.62 -4.17 -60.51
CA LEU A 42 12.41 -5.16 -61.24
C LEU A 42 12.31 -4.96 -62.76
N GLY A 43 11.09 -4.84 -63.29
CA GLY A 43 10.82 -4.91 -64.73
C GLY A 43 10.67 -6.35 -65.22
N HIS A 44 10.06 -6.52 -66.40
CA HIS A 44 9.65 -7.84 -66.92
C HIS A 44 10.81 -8.82 -67.10
N VAL A 45 11.95 -8.38 -67.65
CA VAL A 45 13.13 -9.24 -67.90
C VAL A 45 13.70 -9.78 -66.58
N ALA A 46 13.96 -8.90 -65.62
CA ALA A 46 14.50 -9.29 -64.32
C ALA A 46 13.51 -10.18 -63.55
N HIS A 47 12.21 -9.89 -63.64
CA HIS A 47 11.18 -10.74 -63.03
C HIS A 47 11.16 -12.16 -63.61
N ASP A 48 11.24 -12.31 -64.94
CA ASP A 48 11.28 -13.62 -65.60
C ASP A 48 12.56 -14.40 -65.28
N MET A 49 13.69 -13.71 -65.11
CA MET A 49 14.95 -14.34 -64.66
C MET A 49 14.82 -14.89 -63.24
N GLU A 50 14.35 -14.06 -62.29
CA GLU A 50 14.17 -14.45 -60.88
C GLU A 50 13.14 -15.58 -60.75
N LYS A 51 12.07 -15.54 -61.54
CA LYS A 51 11.06 -16.62 -61.59
C LYS A 51 11.65 -17.95 -62.05
N LYS A 52 12.68 -17.92 -62.91
CA LYS A 52 13.45 -19.09 -63.36
C LYS A 52 14.60 -19.46 -62.40
N GLY A 53 14.68 -18.82 -61.23
CA GLY A 53 15.72 -19.05 -60.23
C GLY A 53 17.08 -18.43 -60.57
N LYS A 54 17.16 -17.55 -61.57
CA LYS A 54 18.38 -16.83 -61.95
C LYS A 54 18.39 -15.46 -61.30
N GLN A 55 19.44 -15.15 -60.56
CA GLN A 55 19.59 -13.84 -59.91
C GLN A 55 19.76 -12.73 -60.94
N SER A 56 19.08 -11.62 -60.71
CA SER A 56 19.20 -10.38 -61.46
C SER A 56 19.83 -9.28 -60.60
N GLU A 57 20.54 -8.34 -61.22
CA GLU A 57 21.16 -7.20 -60.54
C GLU A 57 20.12 -6.37 -59.75
N ARG A 58 18.95 -6.11 -60.36
CA ARG A 58 17.85 -5.40 -59.67
C ARG A 58 17.24 -6.19 -58.52
N GLY A 59 17.19 -7.52 -58.64
CA GLY A 59 16.75 -8.39 -57.55
C GLY A 59 17.75 -8.40 -56.40
N GLU A 60 19.04 -8.36 -56.71
CA GLU A 60 20.11 -8.28 -55.71
C GLU A 60 20.06 -6.98 -54.92
N ILE A 61 19.94 -5.84 -55.61
CA ILE A 61 19.78 -4.53 -54.95
C ILE A 61 18.54 -4.52 -54.02
N ASN A 62 17.44 -5.16 -54.43
CA ASN A 62 16.25 -5.26 -53.58
C ASN A 62 16.45 -6.18 -52.37
N ARG A 63 17.22 -7.27 -52.50
CA ARG A 63 17.59 -8.14 -51.37
C ARG A 63 18.46 -7.41 -50.37
N GLU A 64 19.50 -6.71 -50.83
CA GLU A 64 20.36 -5.88 -49.96
C GLU A 64 19.55 -4.80 -49.23
N ARG A 65 18.63 -4.13 -49.93
CA ARG A 65 17.75 -3.14 -49.29
C ARG A 65 16.79 -3.77 -48.29
N GLN A 66 16.29 -4.98 -48.53
CA GLN A 66 15.46 -5.70 -47.57
C GLN A 66 16.25 -6.03 -46.30
N GLU A 67 17.48 -6.53 -46.44
CA GLU A 67 18.36 -6.82 -45.29
C GLU A 67 18.68 -5.54 -44.49
N TYR A 68 19.03 -4.45 -45.18
CA TYR A 68 19.23 -3.16 -44.54
C TYR A 68 17.97 -2.68 -43.80
N ASN A 69 16.81 -2.71 -44.45
CA ASN A 69 15.56 -2.27 -43.84
C ASN A 69 15.18 -3.11 -42.62
N GLN A 70 15.44 -4.42 -42.65
CA GLN A 70 15.20 -5.29 -41.51
C GLN A 70 16.08 -4.89 -40.31
N ALA A 71 17.37 -4.65 -40.54
CA ALA A 71 18.28 -4.19 -39.50
C ALA A 71 17.85 -2.83 -38.92
N VAL A 72 17.39 -1.90 -39.76
CA VAL A 72 16.85 -0.60 -39.31
C VAL A 72 15.62 -0.78 -38.43
N ILE A 73 14.67 -1.64 -38.82
CA ILE A 73 13.45 -1.93 -38.05
C ILE A 73 13.82 -2.53 -36.68
N ASP A 74 14.74 -3.49 -36.66
CA ASP A 74 15.18 -4.15 -35.43
C ASP A 74 15.90 -3.17 -34.49
N LEU A 75 16.74 -2.29 -35.02
CA LEU A 75 17.39 -1.22 -34.26
C LEU A 75 16.37 -0.24 -33.68
N GLN A 76 15.35 0.14 -34.44
CA GLN A 76 14.28 1.01 -33.95
C GLN A 76 13.47 0.34 -32.84
N ALA A 77 13.16 -0.95 -32.97
CA ALA A 77 12.49 -1.72 -31.93
C ALA A 77 13.33 -1.77 -30.64
N TYR A 78 14.64 -2.01 -30.78
CA TYR A 78 15.57 -2.01 -29.65
C TYR A 78 15.67 -0.65 -28.97
N ARG A 79 15.77 0.46 -29.73
CA ARG A 79 15.76 1.83 -29.19
C ARG A 79 14.50 2.09 -28.36
N ARG A 80 13.32 1.73 -28.88
CA ARG A 80 12.05 1.88 -28.15
C ARG A 80 12.02 1.06 -26.86
N GLN A 81 12.49 -0.18 -26.89
CA GLN A 81 12.58 -1.03 -25.70
C GLN A 81 13.52 -0.42 -24.65
N LYS A 82 14.70 0.06 -25.08
CA LYS A 82 15.67 0.73 -24.21
C LYS A 82 15.07 1.98 -23.57
N GLU A 83 14.42 2.83 -24.34
CA GLU A 83 13.75 4.04 -23.85
C GLU A 83 12.65 3.70 -22.83
N ALA A 84 11.82 2.71 -23.12
CA ALA A 84 10.80 2.23 -22.19
C ALA A 84 11.43 1.70 -20.89
N HIS A 85 12.55 1.00 -20.98
CA HIS A 85 13.26 0.48 -19.82
C HIS A 85 13.87 1.61 -18.98
N VAL A 86 14.47 2.62 -19.62
CA VAL A 86 14.99 3.81 -18.95
C VAL A 86 13.86 4.59 -18.26
N LYS A 87 12.70 4.72 -18.91
CA LYS A 87 11.53 5.39 -18.31
C LYS A 87 11.05 4.65 -17.06
N LYS A 88 10.92 3.32 -17.11
CA LYS A 88 10.59 2.49 -15.94
C LYS A 88 11.60 2.62 -14.81
N MET A 89 12.90 2.67 -15.14
CA MET A 89 13.95 2.90 -14.14
C MET A 89 13.81 4.27 -13.48
N LYS A 90 13.60 5.34 -14.26
CA LYS A 90 13.34 6.69 -13.72
C LYS A 90 12.07 6.76 -12.87
N GLU A 91 11.01 6.06 -13.25
CA GLU A 91 9.78 5.99 -12.46
C GLU A 91 10.02 5.28 -11.12
N LYS A 92 10.75 4.16 -11.13
CA LYS A 92 11.20 3.49 -9.90
C LYS A 92 12.08 4.42 -9.07
N GLU A 93 13.06 5.09 -9.66
CA GLU A 93 13.91 6.07 -8.96
C GLU A 93 13.09 7.21 -8.35
N LYS A 94 12.00 7.67 -8.97
CA LYS A 94 11.08 8.65 -8.37
C LYS A 94 10.28 8.06 -7.20
N GLN A 95 9.86 6.80 -7.31
CA GLN A 95 9.17 6.10 -6.22
C GLN A 95 10.10 5.82 -5.04
N PHE A 96 11.37 5.52 -5.31
CA PHE A 96 12.42 5.27 -4.32
C PHE A 96 13.24 6.51 -3.98
N SER A 97 12.99 7.66 -4.60
CA SER A 97 13.59 8.92 -4.14
C SER A 97 12.84 9.29 -2.88
N PHE A 98 13.36 8.79 -1.75
CA PHE A 98 13.06 9.14 -0.37
C PHE A 98 13.37 10.62 -0.07
N SER A 99 12.86 11.50 -0.92
CA SER A 99 13.06 12.94 -0.83
C SER A 99 11.77 13.65 -1.15
N THR A 100 10.66 13.10 -0.65
CA THR A 100 9.52 13.93 -0.29
C THR A 100 10.05 15.07 0.61
N ASP A 101 9.55 16.29 0.47
CA ASP A 101 10.08 17.44 1.23
C ASP A 101 10.08 17.19 2.75
N ILE A 102 9.12 16.37 3.21
CA ILE A 102 9.02 15.84 4.57
C ILE A 102 10.25 14.99 4.96
N GLU A 103 10.70 14.06 4.12
CA GLU A 103 11.88 13.23 4.41
C GLU A 103 13.17 14.05 4.44
N LYS A 104 13.31 15.05 3.56
CA LYS A 104 14.43 16.00 3.61
C LYS A 104 14.44 16.79 4.91
N THR A 105 13.29 17.28 5.35
CA THR A 105 13.19 17.99 6.64
C THR A 105 13.49 17.08 7.83
N TYR A 106 13.06 15.82 7.81
CA TYR A 106 13.42 14.85 8.84
C TYR A 106 14.92 14.55 8.87
N ILE A 107 15.55 14.37 7.70
CA ILE A 107 17.00 14.16 7.59
C ILE A 107 17.73 15.41 8.09
N GLN A 108 17.37 16.61 7.65
CA GLN A 108 17.99 17.85 8.14
C GLN A 108 17.83 18.03 9.65
N LYS A 109 16.64 17.75 10.19
CA LYS A 109 16.39 17.81 11.63
C LYS A 109 17.24 16.79 12.38
N ALA A 110 17.31 15.55 11.92
CA ALA A 110 18.21 14.55 12.49
C ALA A 110 19.69 14.99 12.42
N ALA A 111 20.10 15.67 11.34
CA ALA A 111 21.47 16.11 11.14
C ALA A 111 21.83 17.20 12.15
N SER A 112 20.89 18.13 12.35
CA SER A 112 21.01 19.18 13.36
C SER A 112 21.06 18.61 14.79
N LEU A 113 20.29 17.56 15.10
CA LEU A 113 20.32 16.90 16.40
C LEU A 113 21.66 16.21 16.68
N LEU A 114 22.34 15.75 15.63
CA LEU A 114 23.66 15.11 15.69
C LEU A 114 24.82 16.11 15.49
N ASN A 115 24.53 17.38 15.20
CA ASN A 115 25.51 18.40 14.78
C ASN A 115 26.41 17.95 13.61
N GLN A 116 25.86 17.21 12.64
CA GLN A 116 26.59 16.71 11.47
C GLN A 116 25.98 17.20 10.16
N LYS A 117 26.82 17.43 9.14
CA LYS A 117 26.39 17.96 7.82
C LYS A 117 25.73 16.90 6.92
N ALA A 118 26.09 15.63 7.12
CA ALA A 118 25.47 14.47 6.47
C ALA A 118 25.37 13.36 7.51
N ILE A 119 24.29 12.59 7.46
CA ILE A 119 24.01 11.54 8.44
C ILE A 119 24.09 10.19 7.75
N SER A 120 24.85 9.27 8.32
CA SER A 120 24.81 7.87 7.94
C SER A 120 23.80 7.09 8.78
N LEU A 121 23.36 5.94 8.26
CA LEU A 121 22.52 5.00 9.01
C LEU A 121 23.22 4.56 10.30
N ASP A 122 24.54 4.38 10.24
CA ASP A 122 25.37 4.01 11.39
C ASP A 122 25.33 5.08 12.51
N ASP A 123 25.37 6.37 12.15
CA ASP A 123 25.30 7.48 13.11
C ASP A 123 23.95 7.51 13.84
N ILE A 124 22.85 7.23 13.13
CA ILE A 124 21.50 7.14 13.71
C ILE A 124 21.42 5.95 14.68
N SER A 125 21.93 4.79 14.27
CA SER A 125 21.91 3.58 15.11
C SER A 125 22.68 3.79 16.41
N LYS A 126 23.88 4.37 16.34
CA LYS A 126 24.70 4.73 17.51
C LYS A 126 23.95 5.68 18.43
N ARG A 127 23.33 6.73 17.89
CA ARG A 127 22.56 7.68 18.69
C ARG A 127 21.35 7.05 19.37
N GLN A 128 20.63 6.16 18.69
CA GLN A 128 19.51 5.43 19.30
C GLN A 128 19.97 4.57 20.48
N GLU A 129 21.13 3.93 20.36
CA GLU A 129 21.69 3.12 21.44
C GLU A 129 22.12 3.99 22.64
N GLU A 130 22.72 5.16 22.38
CA GLU A 130 23.02 6.15 23.43
C GLU A 130 21.76 6.63 24.14
N LEU A 131 20.70 6.96 23.41
CA LEU A 131 19.43 7.41 23.98
C LEU A 131 18.77 6.31 24.82
N ARG A 132 18.85 5.04 24.41
CA ARG A 132 18.40 3.91 25.23
C ARG A 132 19.17 3.83 26.53
N LYS A 133 20.51 3.88 26.46
CA LYS A 133 21.37 3.90 27.65
C LYS A 133 21.10 5.10 28.54
N MET A 134 20.75 6.26 27.99
CA MET A 134 20.37 7.46 28.75
C MET A 134 18.96 7.33 29.37
N SER A 135 18.01 6.75 28.66
CA SER A 135 16.67 6.43 29.18
C SER A 135 16.73 5.41 30.32
N ASP A 136 17.64 4.43 30.22
CA ASP A 136 17.87 3.49 31.31
C ASP A 136 18.55 4.15 32.53
N ARG A 137 19.18 5.32 32.33
CA ARG A 137 19.84 6.13 33.37
C ARG A 137 18.91 7.16 34.03
N HIS A 138 17.89 7.67 33.33
CA HIS A 138 16.77 8.40 33.95
C HIS A 138 15.84 7.38 34.68
N ASP A 139 15.52 7.48 35.96
CA ASP A 139 16.19 8.04 37.13
C ASP A 139 15.74 7.08 38.26
N PRO A 140 16.62 6.51 39.12
CA PRO A 140 16.18 5.64 40.23
C PRO A 140 15.04 6.25 41.06
N ILE A 141 15.02 7.58 41.11
CA ILE A 141 14.01 8.42 41.72
C ILE A 141 12.64 8.29 41.02
N GLU A 142 12.56 8.35 39.69
CA GLU A 142 11.29 8.21 38.96
C GLU A 142 10.70 6.80 39.09
N ARG A 143 11.55 5.76 39.07
CA ARG A 143 11.10 4.38 39.33
C ARG A 143 10.58 4.24 40.76
N HIS A 144 11.25 4.84 41.74
CA HIS A 144 10.82 4.84 43.13
C HIS A 144 9.48 5.55 43.31
N PHE A 145 9.32 6.74 42.71
CA PHE A 145 8.05 7.47 42.72
C PHE A 145 6.93 6.69 42.04
N HIS A 146 7.19 6.04 40.92
CA HIS A 146 6.19 5.21 40.24
C HIS A 146 5.75 4.04 41.12
N VAL A 147 6.70 3.32 41.74
CA VAL A 147 6.39 2.22 42.67
C VAL A 147 5.60 2.75 43.87
N GLN A 148 6.00 3.86 44.48
CA GLN A 148 5.27 4.47 45.60
C GLN A 148 3.84 4.86 45.19
N GLN A 149 3.67 5.48 44.03
CA GLN A 149 2.36 5.86 43.51
C GLN A 149 1.45 4.63 43.31
N GLN A 150 1.99 3.53 42.75
CA GLN A 150 1.25 2.28 42.62
C GLN A 150 0.84 1.69 43.98
N GLN A 151 1.71 1.77 45.00
CA GLN A 151 1.35 1.34 46.36
C GLN A 151 0.18 2.17 46.93
N PHE A 152 0.20 3.50 46.73
CA PHE A 152 -0.90 4.36 47.18
C PHE A 152 -2.22 4.06 46.45
N LEU A 153 -2.19 3.81 45.14
CA LEU A 153 -3.37 3.42 44.36
C LEU A 153 -3.96 2.10 44.87
N ASN A 154 -3.10 1.10 45.13
CA ASN A 154 -3.54 -0.17 45.69
C ASN A 154 -4.24 0.01 47.03
N VAL A 155 -3.65 0.80 47.93
CA VAL A 155 -4.23 1.10 49.25
C VAL A 155 -5.58 1.82 49.12
N SER A 156 -5.70 2.81 48.23
CA SER A 156 -6.98 3.48 47.96
C SER A 156 -8.06 2.49 47.52
N ASN A 157 -7.73 1.61 46.57
CA ASN A 157 -8.65 0.58 46.09
C ASN A 157 -9.11 -0.37 47.20
N TYR A 158 -8.21 -0.74 48.13
CA TYR A 158 -8.60 -1.52 49.32
C TYR A 158 -9.56 -0.77 50.23
N TYR A 159 -9.31 0.52 50.49
CA TYR A 159 -10.22 1.34 51.31
C TYR A 159 -11.59 1.53 50.66
N ASP A 160 -11.63 1.73 49.34
CA ASP A 160 -12.89 1.79 48.60
C ASP A 160 -13.67 0.48 48.74
N ARG A 161 -13.00 -0.67 48.57
CA ARG A 161 -13.61 -1.99 48.78
C ARG A 161 -14.12 -2.20 50.21
N VAL A 162 -13.35 -1.79 51.22
CA VAL A 162 -13.77 -1.89 52.63
C VAL A 162 -14.98 -0.99 52.90
N ARG A 163 -15.02 0.22 52.32
CA ARG A 163 -16.17 1.13 52.44
C ARG A 163 -17.42 0.51 51.82
N ASP A 164 -17.29 -0.10 50.66
CA ASP A 164 -18.42 -0.72 49.96
C ASP A 164 -18.93 -1.94 50.74
N LEU A 165 -18.03 -2.80 51.24
CA LEU A 165 -18.41 -3.91 52.13
C LEU A 165 -19.10 -3.44 53.41
N ARG A 166 -18.64 -2.35 54.03
CA ARG A 166 -19.31 -1.75 55.21
C ARG A 166 -20.72 -1.29 54.87
N ARG A 167 -20.93 -0.72 53.69
CA ARG A 167 -22.27 -0.32 53.21
C ARG A 167 -23.16 -1.54 53.01
N GLU A 168 -22.65 -2.61 52.40
CA GLU A 168 -23.39 -3.86 52.23
C GLU A 168 -23.78 -4.49 53.57
N ILE A 169 -22.85 -4.55 54.53
CA ILE A 169 -23.13 -5.04 55.88
C ILE A 169 -24.26 -4.24 56.51
N LYS A 170 -24.18 -2.90 56.47
CA LYS A 170 -25.23 -2.04 57.02
C LYS A 170 -26.59 -2.29 56.38
N GLN A 171 -26.64 -2.39 55.05
CA GLN A 171 -27.89 -2.69 54.34
C GLN A 171 -28.44 -4.08 54.70
N ASN A 172 -27.56 -5.04 54.94
CA ASN A 172 -27.97 -6.38 55.37
C ASN A 172 -28.48 -6.38 56.81
N GLU A 173 -27.88 -5.60 57.72
CA GLU A 173 -28.39 -5.40 59.08
C GLU A 173 -29.79 -4.78 59.07
N GLU A 174 -30.00 -3.72 58.27
CA GLU A 174 -31.32 -3.10 58.08
C GLU A 174 -32.37 -4.11 57.58
N LYS A 175 -32.03 -4.92 56.57
CA LYS A 175 -32.92 -5.99 56.08
C LYS A 175 -33.22 -7.05 57.14
N VAL A 176 -32.22 -7.42 57.95
CA VAL A 176 -32.41 -8.38 59.05
C VAL A 176 -33.38 -7.82 60.08
N ASP A 177 -33.28 -6.53 60.41
CA ASP A 177 -34.19 -5.89 61.37
C ASP A 177 -35.61 -5.73 60.81
N GLU A 178 -35.77 -5.41 59.53
CA GLU A 178 -37.07 -5.46 58.85
C GLU A 178 -37.69 -6.86 58.92
N LEU A 179 -36.90 -7.91 58.64
CA LEU A 179 -37.35 -9.31 58.73
C LEU A 179 -37.76 -9.68 60.16
N LYS A 180 -36.99 -9.28 61.19
CA LYS A 180 -37.37 -9.48 62.59
C LYS A 180 -38.69 -8.79 62.92
N GLY A 181 -38.91 -7.56 62.44
CA GLY A 181 -40.16 -6.82 62.64
C GLY A 181 -41.37 -7.47 61.96
N SER A 182 -41.16 -8.10 60.79
CA SER A 182 -42.20 -8.84 60.08
C SER A 182 -42.54 -10.21 60.69
N LEU A 183 -41.68 -10.74 61.57
CA LEU A 183 -41.89 -12.01 62.24
C LEU A 183 -42.87 -11.83 63.41
N ASN A 184 -44.06 -12.43 63.34
CA ASN A 184 -45.03 -12.37 64.43
C ASN A 184 -44.85 -13.60 65.36
N PRO A 185 -44.36 -13.44 66.60
CA PRO A 185 -44.04 -14.58 67.48
C PRO A 185 -45.25 -15.45 67.84
N PHE A 186 -46.48 -14.97 67.66
CA PHE A 186 -47.71 -15.70 68.00
C PHE A 186 -48.36 -16.42 66.81
N LYS A 187 -47.85 -16.24 65.58
CA LYS A 187 -48.40 -16.85 64.35
C LYS A 187 -47.44 -17.85 63.70
N LEU A 188 -47.25 -19.01 64.34
CA LEU A 188 -46.31 -20.05 63.89
C LEU A 188 -46.56 -20.55 62.44
N LYS A 189 -47.82 -20.69 62.01
CA LYS A 189 -48.14 -21.25 60.68
C LYS A 189 -47.74 -20.30 59.55
N GLU A 190 -47.98 -18.99 59.72
CA GLU A 190 -47.58 -17.95 58.75
C GLU A 190 -46.06 -17.82 58.70
N ASN A 191 -45.39 -17.79 59.85
CA ASN A 191 -43.92 -17.74 59.92
C ASN A 191 -43.26 -18.96 59.26
N ASN A 192 -43.80 -20.16 59.48
CA ASN A 192 -43.28 -21.39 58.85
C ASN A 192 -43.46 -21.38 57.32
N MET A 193 -44.53 -20.76 56.80
CA MET A 193 -44.70 -20.58 55.35
C MET A 193 -43.71 -19.56 54.78
N MET A 194 -43.48 -18.43 55.47
CA MET A 194 -42.46 -17.47 55.06
C MET A 194 -41.06 -18.10 55.07
N LYS A 195 -40.73 -18.86 56.13
CA LYS A 195 -39.46 -19.59 56.23
C LYS A 195 -39.25 -20.53 55.04
N ARG A 196 -40.26 -21.33 54.67
CA ARG A 196 -40.17 -22.22 53.49
C ARG A 196 -39.91 -21.46 52.20
N ARG A 197 -40.67 -20.37 51.95
CA ARG A 197 -40.47 -19.53 50.76
C ARG A 197 -39.06 -18.94 50.66
N HIS A 198 -38.49 -18.52 51.79
CA HIS A 198 -37.12 -18.02 51.81
C HIS A 198 -36.09 -19.11 51.55
N LEU A 199 -36.30 -20.32 52.08
CA LEU A 199 -35.42 -21.48 51.83
C LEU A 199 -35.43 -21.91 50.36
N ASP A 200 -36.61 -21.95 49.72
CA ASP A 200 -36.72 -22.25 48.29
C ASP A 200 -35.95 -21.23 47.45
N LYS A 201 -36.09 -19.94 47.77
CA LYS A 201 -35.38 -18.85 47.07
C LYS A 201 -33.86 -18.91 47.26
N ILE A 202 -33.38 -19.35 48.43
CA ILE A 202 -31.95 -19.56 48.68
C ILE A 202 -31.43 -20.74 47.84
N SER A 203 -32.16 -21.86 47.81
CA SER A 203 -31.83 -23.03 47.00
C SER A 203 -31.72 -22.70 45.51
N ASP A 204 -32.62 -21.87 44.99
CA ASP A 204 -32.60 -21.41 43.60
C ASP A 204 -31.37 -20.53 43.28
N LEU A 205 -31.00 -19.63 44.21
CA LEU A 205 -29.83 -18.76 44.07
C LEU A 205 -28.51 -19.53 44.17
N GLU A 206 -28.43 -20.54 45.03
CA GLU A 206 -27.25 -21.41 45.14
C GLU A 206 -27.10 -22.29 43.89
N SER A 207 -28.20 -22.81 43.35
CA SER A 207 -28.19 -23.60 42.10
C SER A 207 -27.74 -22.77 40.88
N ASN A 208 -28.04 -21.47 40.85
CA ASN A 208 -27.60 -20.55 39.80
C ASN A 208 -26.15 -20.04 39.96
N ARG A 209 -25.50 -20.24 41.11
CA ARG A 209 -24.10 -19.82 41.33
C ARG A 209 -23.07 -20.79 40.74
N PHE A 210 -23.49 -22.00 40.36
CA PHE A 210 -22.64 -23.08 39.84
C PHE A 210 -22.92 -23.45 38.36
N LYS A 211 -23.73 -22.64 37.65
CA LYS A 211 -23.86 -22.65 36.19
C LYS A 211 -23.07 -21.49 35.60
#